data_AF-A0A101XZ76-F1
#
_entry.id   AF-A0A101XZ76-F1
#
_cell.length_a   1.000
_cell.length_b   1.000
_cell.length_c   1.000
_cell.angle_alpha   90.00
_cell.angle_beta   90.00
_cell.angle_gamma   90.00
#
_symmetry.space_group_name_H-M   'P 1'
#
loop_
_entity.id
_entity.type
_entity.pdbx_description
1 polymer ?
#
loop_
_entity_poly.entity_id
_entity_poly.type
_entity_poly.pdbx_seq_one_letter_code
_entity_poly.pdbx_strand_id
1 'polypeptide(L)'
;MEPQLPKVHENTKKGNVAVALLESVLSRFSIVNTIPVEKDIGIDLHVELLNGSTPNGLCFNGQCKGKDEVEIDEQTIIIPIKISTINYWLLHKEPTFLFVVDIDGLSVFWCYPYEQISERLGELQQQKTVNIHVDKKSVFSLAIKEVPVEIVEVIRNYDYKLFENLSHSVSHTVLENAGKQQGTLKEKLMAFKDSANRLKENSSEIINRQRDQFVLDETKVVLEKFRFVFLWLDAESTFVYPYTKGKSISEADGFIKDSTIKTFITTVNENIRQYENGSNDENFNALIVKLEELNKLNENLAFFLREVLYDMNPYADFEFLVSDYK
;
A
#
# COMPACT_ATOMS: atom_id res chain seq x y z
N MET A 1 44.53 -35.02 21.49
CA MET A 1 43.27 -34.37 21.91
C MET A 1 42.68 -33.75 20.67
N GLU A 2 41.51 -34.20 20.24
CA GLU A 2 40.79 -33.49 19.18
C GLU A 2 40.32 -32.13 19.72
N PRO A 3 40.47 -31.04 18.97
CA PRO A 3 40.01 -29.73 19.41
C PRO A 3 38.48 -29.74 19.56
N GLN A 4 37.98 -29.28 20.71
CA GLN A 4 36.55 -29.00 20.87
C GLN A 4 36.20 -27.74 20.06
N LEU A 5 35.63 -27.96 18.88
CA LEU A 5 35.13 -26.89 18.02
C LEU A 5 33.69 -26.52 18.40
N PRO A 6 33.28 -25.26 18.22
CA PRO A 6 31.88 -24.84 18.35
C PRO A 6 30.99 -25.67 17.43
N LYS A 7 29.87 -26.16 17.96
CA LYS A 7 28.87 -26.90 17.19
C LYS A 7 27.69 -26.00 16.89
N VAL A 8 27.39 -25.79 15.61
CA VAL A 8 26.14 -25.15 15.17
C VAL A 8 25.01 -26.16 15.34
N HIS A 9 23.95 -25.79 16.07
CA HIS A 9 22.78 -26.62 16.26
C HIS A 9 22.03 -26.86 14.93
N GLU A 10 21.54 -28.08 14.71
CA GLU A 10 20.83 -28.46 13.47
C GLU A 10 19.59 -27.59 13.21
N ASN A 11 18.84 -27.24 14.25
CA ASN A 11 17.68 -26.34 14.14
C ASN A 11 18.08 -24.95 13.59
N THR A 12 19.25 -24.44 13.96
CA THR A 12 19.77 -23.17 13.45
C THR A 12 20.14 -23.29 11.96
N LYS A 13 20.72 -24.41 11.54
CA LYS A 13 21.01 -24.65 10.12
C LYS A 13 19.72 -24.71 9.30
N LYS A 14 18.70 -25.42 9.80
CA LYS A 14 17.39 -25.55 9.14
C LYS A 14 16.66 -24.22 9.02
N GLY A 15 16.63 -23.43 10.10
CA GLY A 15 16.07 -22.08 10.09
C GLY A 15 16.73 -21.19 9.04
N ASN A 16 18.06 -21.19 8.98
CA ASN A 16 18.79 -20.38 8.01
C ASN A 16 18.50 -20.77 6.55
N VAL A 17 18.44 -22.08 6.26
CA VAL A 17 18.11 -22.57 4.91
C VAL A 17 16.67 -22.20 4.54
N ALA A 18 15.72 -22.37 5.46
CA ALA A 18 14.32 -22.00 5.25
C ALA A 18 14.16 -20.50 4.96
N VAL A 19 14.83 -19.63 5.72
CA VAL A 19 14.81 -18.17 5.49
C VAL A 19 15.42 -17.83 4.12
N ALA A 20 16.57 -18.40 3.77
CA ALA A 20 17.19 -18.14 2.46
C ALA A 20 16.32 -18.60 1.29
N LEU A 21 15.64 -19.74 1.42
CA LEU A 21 14.68 -20.21 0.42
C LEU A 21 13.47 -19.27 0.31
N LEU A 22 12.91 -18.86 1.45
CA LEU A 22 11.77 -17.94 1.48
C LEU A 22 12.14 -16.58 0.87
N GLU A 23 13.30 -16.03 1.24
CA GLU A 23 13.85 -14.81 0.64
C GLU A 23 13.93 -14.95 -0.89
N SER A 24 14.55 -16.02 -1.38
CA SER A 24 14.68 -16.26 -2.82
C SER A 24 13.34 -16.33 -3.55
N VAL A 25 12.28 -16.84 -2.90
CA VAL A 25 10.95 -16.92 -3.50
C VAL A 25 10.28 -15.55 -3.52
N LEU A 26 10.27 -14.87 -2.38
CA LEU A 26 9.61 -13.57 -2.24
C LEU A 26 10.30 -12.50 -3.11
N SER A 27 11.63 -12.55 -3.27
CA SER A 27 12.38 -11.60 -4.11
C SER A 27 11.98 -11.61 -5.59
N ARG A 28 11.17 -12.56 -6.05
CA ARG A 28 10.62 -12.59 -7.42
C ARG A 28 9.61 -11.48 -7.69
N PHE A 29 8.94 -10.98 -6.66
CA PHE A 29 7.87 -9.98 -6.76
C PHE A 29 7.93 -8.93 -5.64
N SER A 30 9.04 -8.87 -4.89
CA SER A 30 9.20 -7.97 -3.76
C SER A 30 10.67 -7.61 -3.50
N ILE A 31 10.89 -6.54 -2.75
CA ILE A 31 12.16 -6.24 -2.10
C ILE A 31 12.13 -6.90 -0.72
N VAL A 32 13.08 -7.79 -0.45
CA VAL A 32 13.16 -8.55 0.81
C VAL A 32 14.37 -8.07 1.61
N ASN A 33 14.15 -7.70 2.86
CA ASN A 33 15.20 -7.35 3.81
C ASN A 33 15.20 -8.38 4.94
N THR A 34 16.19 -9.26 4.98
CA THR A 34 16.35 -10.23 6.07
C THR A 34 16.88 -9.56 7.33
N ILE A 35 16.29 -9.88 8.48
CA ILE A 35 16.74 -9.38 9.77
C ILE A 35 17.85 -10.31 10.30
N PRO A 36 19.04 -9.80 10.67
CA PRO A 36 20.10 -10.62 11.21
C PRO A 36 19.66 -11.37 12.48
N VAL A 37 20.04 -12.64 12.60
CA VAL A 37 19.68 -13.53 13.73
C VAL A 37 20.00 -12.93 15.10
N GLU A 38 21.07 -12.13 15.20
CA GLU A 38 21.47 -11.45 16.44
C GLU A 38 20.49 -10.35 16.89
N LYS A 39 19.64 -9.89 15.98
CA LYS A 39 18.60 -8.87 16.19
C LYS A 39 17.19 -9.45 16.11
N ASP A 40 17.05 -10.74 15.84
CA ASP A 40 15.76 -11.40 15.68
C ASP A 40 15.05 -11.55 17.03
N ILE A 41 13.92 -10.84 17.16
CA ILE A 41 13.00 -10.92 18.28
C ILE A 41 11.62 -11.44 17.84
N GLY A 42 11.58 -12.18 16.74
CA GLY A 42 10.41 -12.85 16.18
C GLY A 42 10.03 -12.39 14.77
N ILE A 43 10.90 -11.71 14.04
CA ILE A 43 10.66 -11.31 12.64
C ILE A 43 11.94 -11.61 11.88
N ASP A 44 11.85 -12.46 10.86
CA ASP A 44 13.00 -12.89 10.05
C ASP A 44 13.19 -12.02 8.81
N LEU A 45 12.12 -11.43 8.30
CA LEU A 45 12.11 -10.66 7.04
C LEU A 45 11.11 -9.51 7.09
N HIS A 46 11.50 -8.40 6.46
CA HIS A 46 10.62 -7.31 6.08
C HIS A 46 10.54 -7.25 4.56
N VAL A 47 9.33 -7.14 4.02
CA VAL A 47 9.06 -7.33 2.59
C VAL A 47 8.22 -6.18 2.06
N GLU A 48 8.65 -5.57 0.95
CA GLU A 48 7.92 -4.55 0.21
C GLU A 48 7.56 -5.07 -1.19
N LEU A 49 6.27 -5.09 -1.53
CA LEU A 49 5.80 -5.61 -2.81
C LEU A 49 6.15 -4.68 -3.98
N LEU A 50 6.40 -5.28 -5.15
CA LEU A 50 6.65 -4.57 -6.40
C LEU A 50 5.42 -4.60 -7.31
N ASN A 51 5.21 -3.51 -8.06
CA ASN A 51 4.39 -3.49 -9.27
C ASN A 51 5.35 -3.49 -10.47
N GLY A 52 5.56 -4.67 -11.08
CA GLY A 52 6.63 -4.87 -12.05
C GLY A 52 8.00 -4.74 -11.37
N SER A 53 8.72 -3.65 -11.64
CA SER A 53 10.03 -3.36 -11.04
C SER A 53 10.02 -2.16 -10.08
N THR A 54 8.84 -1.61 -9.77
CA THR A 54 8.70 -0.41 -8.94
C THR A 54 8.06 -0.76 -7.59
N PRO A 55 8.61 -0.30 -6.45
CA PRO A 55 7.97 -0.47 -5.14
C PRO A 55 6.57 0.14 -5.12
N ASN A 56 5.59 -0.61 -4.59
CA ASN A 56 4.20 -0.17 -4.55
C ASN A 56 3.74 0.32 -3.16
N GLY A 57 4.64 0.31 -2.17
CA GLY A 57 4.37 0.75 -0.80
C GLY A 57 3.58 -0.23 0.08
N LEU A 58 3.17 -1.40 -0.45
CA LEU A 58 2.54 -2.45 0.34
C LEU A 58 3.63 -3.30 1.01
N CYS A 59 3.70 -3.24 2.34
CA CYS A 59 4.71 -3.92 3.13
C CYS A 59 4.12 -4.96 4.08
N PHE A 60 4.90 -5.99 4.39
CA PHE A 60 4.60 -6.96 5.45
C PHE A 60 5.87 -7.49 6.12
N ASN A 61 5.70 -7.99 7.33
CA ASN A 61 6.72 -8.70 8.09
C ASN A 61 6.52 -10.22 7.95
N GLY A 62 7.60 -10.99 7.97
CA GLY A 62 7.55 -12.44 7.88
C GLY A 62 8.30 -13.10 9.04
N GLN A 63 7.67 -14.06 9.69
CA GLN A 63 8.35 -15.06 10.51
C GLN A 63 8.38 -16.37 9.73
N CYS A 64 9.56 -16.93 9.55
CA CYS A 64 9.84 -18.19 8.90
C CYS A 64 10.06 -19.31 9.95
N LYS A 65 9.57 -20.50 9.63
CA LYS A 65 9.87 -21.76 10.32
C LYS A 65 10.19 -22.83 9.28
N GLY A 66 11.32 -23.51 9.43
CA GLY A 66 11.68 -24.66 8.58
C GLY A 66 11.14 -25.97 9.14
N LYS A 67 10.64 -26.85 8.27
CA LYS A 67 10.33 -28.27 8.56
C LYS A 67 10.96 -29.17 7.49
N ASP A 68 11.40 -30.37 7.91
CA ASP A 68 11.98 -31.37 7.00
C ASP A 68 10.89 -32.08 6.18
N GLU A 69 9.76 -32.42 6.83
CA GLU A 69 8.61 -33.01 6.16
C GLU A 69 7.33 -32.57 6.87
N VAL A 70 6.30 -32.26 6.09
CA VAL A 70 4.96 -31.97 6.59
C VAL A 70 4.10 -33.22 6.36
N GLU A 71 3.79 -33.96 7.44
CA GLU A 71 3.02 -35.22 7.40
C GLU A 71 1.75 -35.10 6.55
N ILE A 72 1.59 -35.87 5.46
CA ILE A 72 0.59 -35.65 4.40
C ILE A 72 -0.87 -35.79 4.89
N ASP A 73 -1.13 -36.45 6.02
CA ASP A 73 -2.48 -36.82 6.50
C ASP A 73 -3.20 -35.74 7.32
N GLU A 74 -2.50 -34.83 7.98
CA GLU A 74 -3.12 -33.72 8.73
C GLU A 74 -3.52 -32.55 7.80
N GLN A 75 -4.66 -31.89 8.02
CA GLN A 75 -5.08 -30.74 7.20
C GLN A 75 -4.34 -29.44 7.55
N THR A 76 -3.75 -29.36 8.75
CA THR A 76 -3.14 -28.15 9.29
C THR A 76 -1.78 -28.44 9.90
N ILE A 77 -0.83 -27.50 9.77
CA ILE A 77 0.46 -27.54 10.46
C ILE A 77 0.34 -26.71 11.75
N ILE A 78 0.65 -27.30 12.90
CA ILE A 78 0.57 -26.60 14.19
C ILE A 78 1.94 -26.02 14.57
N ILE A 79 2.00 -24.71 14.75
CA ILE A 79 3.23 -23.99 15.13
C ILE A 79 3.04 -23.29 16.48
N PRO A 80 3.77 -23.68 17.53
CA PRO A 80 3.74 -22.97 18.81
C PRO A 80 4.54 -21.66 18.73
N ILE A 81 3.88 -20.54 19.01
CA ILE A 81 4.49 -19.20 19.04
C ILE A 81 4.41 -18.63 20.47
N LYS A 82 5.48 -17.99 20.94
CA LYS A 82 5.48 -17.34 22.25
C LYS A 82 4.56 -16.13 22.26
N ILE A 83 3.81 -15.92 23.34
CA ILE A 83 2.97 -14.72 23.51
C ILE A 83 3.78 -13.43 23.40
N SER A 84 5.01 -13.41 23.91
CA SER A 84 5.90 -12.25 23.77
C SER A 84 6.19 -11.88 22.30
N THR A 85 6.27 -12.88 21.42
CA THR A 85 6.49 -12.70 19.98
C THR A 85 5.22 -12.18 19.30
N ILE A 86 4.05 -12.72 19.64
CA ILE A 86 2.75 -12.18 19.20
C ILE A 86 2.62 -10.71 19.61
N ASN A 87 2.89 -10.39 20.87
CA ASN A 87 2.81 -9.02 21.38
C ASN A 87 3.78 -8.09 20.64
N TYR A 88 4.96 -8.59 20.28
CA TYR A 88 5.91 -7.84 19.46
C TYR A 88 5.35 -7.56 18.06
N TRP A 89 4.75 -8.56 17.39
CA TRP A 89 4.10 -8.38 16.08
C TRP A 89 3.02 -7.31 16.10
N LEU A 90 2.21 -7.26 17.16
CA LEU A 90 1.12 -6.28 17.32
C LEU A 90 1.59 -4.82 17.48
N LEU A 91 2.88 -4.59 17.73
CA LEU A 91 3.44 -3.23 17.80
C LEU A 91 3.84 -2.68 16.42
N HIS A 92 3.90 -3.52 15.40
CA HIS A 92 4.32 -3.11 14.05
C HIS A 92 3.16 -2.57 13.22
N LYS A 93 3.50 -1.64 12.34
CA LYS A 93 2.55 -0.99 11.41
C LYS A 93 2.23 -1.84 10.20
N GLU A 94 2.97 -2.91 9.98
CA GLU A 94 2.74 -3.88 8.92
C GLU A 94 2.30 -5.24 9.49
N PRO A 95 1.42 -5.99 8.80
CA PRO A 95 1.03 -7.33 9.22
C PRO A 95 2.23 -8.25 9.28
N THR A 96 2.26 -9.15 10.27
CA THR A 96 3.24 -10.23 10.32
C THR A 96 2.61 -11.55 9.88
N PHE A 97 3.12 -12.14 8.81
CA PHE A 97 2.74 -13.46 8.33
C PHE A 97 3.65 -14.54 8.90
N LEU A 98 3.09 -15.71 9.14
CA LEU A 98 3.84 -16.91 9.50
C LEU A 98 4.00 -17.78 8.26
N PHE A 99 5.24 -18.08 7.90
CA PHE A 99 5.61 -18.96 6.80
C PHE A 99 6.23 -20.24 7.35
N VAL A 100 5.79 -21.38 6.81
CA VAL A 100 6.38 -22.70 7.07
C VAL A 100 6.95 -23.21 5.75
N VAL A 101 8.27 -23.33 5.70
CA VAL A 101 8.99 -23.80 4.52
C VAL A 101 9.27 -25.28 4.67
N ASP A 102 8.70 -26.07 3.76
CA ASP A 102 9.04 -27.45 3.53
C ASP A 102 10.23 -27.50 2.56
N ILE A 103 11.41 -27.83 3.10
CA ILE A 103 12.67 -27.79 2.36
C ILE A 103 12.72 -28.95 1.34
N ASP A 104 12.21 -30.12 1.69
CA ASP A 104 12.28 -31.30 0.85
C ASP A 104 11.15 -31.30 -0.19
N GLY A 105 9.95 -30.88 0.21
CA GLY A 105 8.77 -30.74 -0.64
C GLY A 105 8.74 -29.45 -1.48
N LEU A 106 9.72 -28.55 -1.32
CA LEU A 106 9.84 -27.27 -2.04
C LEU A 106 8.55 -26.46 -2.06
N SER A 107 7.89 -26.39 -0.90
CA SER A 107 6.59 -25.74 -0.73
C SER A 107 6.63 -24.77 0.44
N VAL A 108 5.92 -23.65 0.30
CA VAL A 108 5.80 -22.64 1.34
C VAL A 108 4.34 -22.54 1.75
N PHE A 109 4.06 -22.95 2.97
CA PHE A 109 2.77 -22.78 3.61
C PHE A 109 2.75 -21.46 4.36
N TRP A 110 1.59 -20.81 4.44
CA TRP A 110 1.48 -19.52 5.09
C TRP A 110 0.13 -19.30 5.77
N CYS A 111 0.12 -18.44 6.78
CA CYS A 111 -1.11 -17.90 7.35
C CYS A 111 -0.89 -16.49 7.90
N TYR A 112 -1.99 -15.76 8.11
CA TYR A 112 -2.00 -14.55 8.92
C TYR A 112 -2.43 -14.89 10.36
N PRO A 113 -1.51 -14.99 11.34
CA PRO A 113 -1.82 -15.54 12.66
C PRO A 113 -2.87 -14.75 13.44
N TYR A 114 -3.01 -13.45 13.16
CA TYR A 114 -3.92 -12.56 13.88
C TYR A 114 -5.38 -13.01 13.82
N GLU A 115 -5.82 -13.60 12.70
CA GLU A 115 -7.20 -14.07 12.52
C GLU A 115 -7.59 -15.19 13.49
N GLN A 116 -6.62 -15.92 14.03
CA GLN A 116 -6.87 -17.01 14.98
C GLN A 116 -6.86 -16.53 16.43
N ILE A 117 -6.30 -15.35 16.70
CA ILE A 117 -5.99 -14.91 18.07
C ILE A 117 -6.73 -13.64 18.47
N SER A 118 -7.20 -12.82 17.52
CA SER A 118 -7.75 -11.47 17.76
C SER A 118 -8.84 -11.46 18.85
N GLU A 119 -9.83 -12.33 18.74
CA GLU A 119 -10.97 -12.40 19.67
C GLU A 119 -10.61 -12.91 21.07
N ARG A 120 -9.44 -13.55 21.21
CA ARG A 120 -9.01 -14.23 22.44
C ARG A 120 -7.75 -13.64 23.05
N LEU A 121 -7.25 -12.51 22.53
CA LEU A 121 -5.99 -11.90 22.96
C LEU A 121 -5.90 -11.78 24.49
N GLY A 122 -6.96 -11.33 25.16
CA GLY A 122 -7.00 -11.18 26.62
C GLY A 122 -6.80 -12.49 27.40
N GLU A 123 -7.38 -13.59 26.92
CA GLU A 123 -7.19 -14.93 27.51
C GLU A 123 -5.77 -15.44 27.25
N LEU A 124 -5.28 -15.22 26.03
CA LEU A 124 -3.99 -15.71 25.56
C LEU A 124 -2.81 -15.04 26.29
N GLN A 125 -2.95 -13.81 26.78
CA GLN A 125 -1.90 -13.12 27.56
C GLN A 125 -1.43 -13.89 28.80
N GLN A 126 -2.25 -14.79 29.34
CA GLN A 126 -1.88 -15.60 30.51
C GLN A 126 -1.05 -16.84 30.15
N GLN A 127 -0.93 -17.15 28.86
CA GLN A 127 -0.23 -18.33 28.36
C GLN A 127 1.22 -18.01 28.02
N LYS A 128 2.10 -19.03 28.02
CA LYS A 128 3.48 -18.85 27.54
C LYS A 128 3.55 -18.90 26.01
N THR A 129 2.73 -19.73 25.40
CA THR A 129 2.73 -20.03 23.97
C THR A 129 1.32 -20.25 23.47
N VAL A 130 1.08 -19.94 22.20
CA VAL A 130 -0.17 -20.17 21.47
C VAL A 130 0.13 -21.03 20.26
N ASN A 131 -0.75 -21.98 19.99
CA ASN A 131 -0.66 -22.81 18.79
C ASN A 131 -1.36 -22.08 17.64
N ILE A 132 -0.58 -21.76 16.60
CA ILE A 132 -1.08 -21.21 15.34
C ILE A 132 -1.22 -22.36 14.35
N HIS A 133 -2.39 -22.46 13.73
CA HIS A 133 -2.71 -23.48 12.75
C HIS A 133 -2.50 -22.92 11.33
N VAL A 134 -1.61 -23.51 10.55
CA VAL A 134 -1.34 -23.16 9.16
C VAL A 134 -2.07 -24.15 8.27
N ASP A 135 -3.09 -23.72 7.52
CA ASP A 135 -3.82 -24.59 6.59
C ASP A 135 -2.90 -24.98 5.42
N LYS A 136 -2.84 -26.27 5.09
CA LYS A 136 -2.03 -26.75 3.96
C LYS A 136 -2.55 -26.33 2.59
N LYS A 137 -3.80 -25.87 2.51
CA LYS A 137 -4.36 -25.25 1.30
C LYS A 137 -3.76 -23.88 1.03
N SER A 138 -3.32 -23.17 2.07
CA SER A 138 -2.62 -21.89 1.96
C SER A 138 -1.15 -22.13 1.66
N VAL A 139 -0.87 -22.54 0.43
CA VAL A 139 0.46 -22.96 -0.04
C VAL A 139 0.81 -22.35 -1.38
N PHE A 140 2.08 -22.05 -1.57
CA PHE A 140 2.65 -21.76 -2.89
C PHE A 140 3.98 -22.48 -3.09
N SER A 141 4.28 -22.83 -4.34
CA SER A 141 5.56 -23.45 -4.71
C SER A 141 6.68 -22.41 -4.80
N LEU A 142 7.94 -22.84 -4.78
CA LEU A 142 9.08 -21.95 -4.98
C LEU A 142 9.13 -21.27 -6.37
N ALA A 143 8.30 -21.72 -7.31
CA ALA A 143 8.22 -21.18 -8.68
C ALA A 143 7.15 -20.09 -8.86
N ILE A 144 6.48 -19.68 -7.78
CA ILE A 144 5.48 -18.62 -7.81
C ILE A 144 6.06 -17.32 -8.42
N LYS A 145 5.25 -16.63 -9.22
CA LYS A 145 5.66 -15.40 -9.93
C LYS A 145 5.09 -14.12 -9.32
N GLU A 146 3.97 -14.23 -8.61
CA GLU A 146 3.23 -13.11 -8.07
C GLU A 146 2.78 -13.47 -6.65
N VAL A 147 2.66 -12.48 -5.78
CA VAL A 147 2.17 -12.69 -4.41
C VAL A 147 0.72 -13.23 -4.45
N PRO A 148 0.35 -14.19 -3.58
CA PRO A 148 -1.06 -14.59 -3.41
C PRO A 148 -1.97 -13.39 -3.14
N VAL A 149 -3.13 -13.36 -3.80
CA VAL A 149 -4.10 -12.23 -3.70
C VAL A 149 -4.57 -12.05 -2.26
N GLU A 150 -4.73 -13.15 -1.53
CA GLU A 150 -5.17 -13.18 -0.14
C GLU A 150 -4.17 -12.47 0.79
N ILE A 151 -2.86 -12.55 0.51
CA ILE A 151 -1.83 -11.79 1.25
C ILE A 151 -2.00 -10.30 1.00
N VAL A 152 -2.25 -9.90 -0.26
CA VAL A 152 -2.45 -8.48 -0.63
C VAL A 152 -3.69 -7.91 0.05
N GLU A 153 -4.78 -8.68 0.11
CA GLU A 153 -6.01 -8.29 0.81
C GLU A 153 -5.77 -8.08 2.31
N VAL A 154 -5.01 -8.95 2.96
CA VAL A 154 -4.63 -8.79 4.37
C VAL A 154 -3.83 -7.51 4.59
N ILE A 155 -2.85 -7.21 3.73
CA ILE A 155 -2.03 -5.99 3.84
C ILE A 155 -2.89 -4.74 3.69
N ARG A 156 -3.75 -4.68 2.65
CA ARG A 156 -4.62 -3.52 2.39
C ARG A 156 -5.64 -3.29 3.52
N ASN A 157 -6.09 -4.35 4.17
CA ASN A 157 -7.06 -4.28 5.25
C ASN A 157 -6.42 -4.18 6.65
N TYR A 158 -5.08 -4.17 6.76
CA TYR A 158 -4.39 -4.18 8.04
C TYR A 158 -4.62 -2.90 8.84
N ASP A 159 -4.63 -1.73 8.18
CA ASP A 159 -4.83 -0.43 8.84
C ASP A 159 -6.15 -0.38 9.62
N TYR A 160 -7.23 -0.93 9.06
CA TYR A 160 -8.53 -1.02 9.74
C TYR A 160 -8.46 -1.83 11.06
N LYS A 161 -7.68 -2.92 11.09
CA LYS A 161 -7.48 -3.76 12.29
C LYS A 161 -6.48 -3.14 13.27
N LEU A 162 -5.51 -2.36 12.79
CA LEU A 162 -4.55 -1.61 13.62
C LEU A 162 -5.25 -0.53 14.46
N PHE A 163 -6.29 0.13 13.93
CA PHE A 163 -7.09 1.10 14.68
C PHE A 163 -7.82 0.47 15.89
N GLU A 164 -8.34 -0.75 15.76
CA GLU A 164 -8.92 -1.48 16.90
C GLU A 164 -7.84 -1.87 17.93
N ASN A 165 -6.67 -2.29 17.46
CA ASN A 165 -5.54 -2.68 18.34
C ASN A 165 -4.88 -1.49 19.05
N LEU A 166 -4.74 -0.33 18.40
CA LEU A 166 -4.27 0.91 19.04
C LEU A 166 -5.21 1.32 20.17
N SER A 167 -6.52 1.15 19.98
CA SER A 167 -7.52 1.35 21.04
C SER A 167 -7.24 0.45 22.26
N HIS A 168 -7.01 -0.85 22.03
CA HIS A 168 -6.70 -1.82 23.09
C HIS A 168 -5.34 -1.60 23.77
N SER A 169 -4.30 -1.26 23.00
CA SER A 169 -2.94 -0.99 23.51
C SER A 169 -2.89 0.30 24.34
N VAL A 170 -3.60 1.35 23.92
CA VAL A 170 -3.76 2.58 24.71
C VAL A 170 -4.53 2.30 26.00
N SER A 171 -5.56 1.44 25.98
CA SER A 171 -6.23 1.00 27.21
C SER A 171 -5.28 0.28 28.18
N HIS A 172 -4.47 -0.67 27.69
CA HIS A 172 -3.54 -1.44 28.54
C HIS A 172 -2.38 -0.60 29.08
N THR A 173 -1.76 0.22 28.24
CA THR A 173 -0.62 1.08 28.63
C THR A 173 -1.04 2.13 29.66
N VAL A 174 -2.28 2.63 29.57
CA VAL A 174 -2.81 3.58 30.55
C VAL A 174 -3.25 2.89 31.84
N LEU A 175 -3.76 1.65 31.80
CA LEU A 175 -4.05 0.86 33.00
C LEU A 175 -2.77 0.47 33.77
N GLU A 176 -1.69 0.12 33.09
CA GLU A 176 -0.40 -0.16 33.73
C GLU A 176 0.28 1.11 34.28
N ASN A 177 0.21 2.23 33.56
CA ASN A 177 0.73 3.52 34.03
C ASN A 177 -0.14 4.13 35.14
N ALA A 178 -1.44 3.83 35.16
CA ALA A 178 -2.35 4.10 36.28
C ALA A 178 -1.95 3.32 37.54
N GLY A 179 -1.27 2.18 37.42
CA GLY A 179 -0.67 1.48 38.56
C GLY A 179 0.60 2.15 39.10
N LYS A 180 1.30 2.97 38.28
CA LYS A 180 2.64 3.50 38.58
C LYS A 180 2.71 5.00 38.91
N GLN A 181 1.66 5.78 38.64
CA GLN A 181 1.59 7.20 39.04
C GLN A 181 0.69 7.42 40.26
N GLN A 182 1.21 8.14 41.27
CA GLN A 182 0.42 8.70 42.37
C GLN A 182 -0.58 9.71 41.80
N GLY A 183 -1.87 9.42 41.99
CA GLY A 183 -2.99 10.23 41.49
C GLY A 183 -4.31 9.49 41.71
N THR A 184 -5.40 10.23 41.87
CA THR A 184 -6.76 9.71 42.00
C THR A 184 -7.20 9.01 40.72
N LEU A 185 -8.13 8.05 40.83
CA LEU A 185 -8.72 7.36 39.67
C LEU A 185 -9.28 8.35 38.62
N LYS A 186 -9.85 9.47 39.09
CA LYS A 186 -10.38 10.54 38.24
C LYS A 186 -9.30 11.18 37.35
N GLU A 187 -8.15 11.50 37.90
CA GLU A 187 -7.03 12.11 37.16
C GLU A 187 -6.50 11.16 36.08
N LYS A 188 -6.43 9.86 36.38
CA LYS A 188 -6.02 8.81 35.44
C LYS A 188 -7.00 8.67 34.27
N LEU A 189 -8.30 8.67 34.54
CA LEU A 189 -9.34 8.61 33.50
C LEU A 189 -9.37 9.88 32.63
N MET A 190 -9.10 11.05 33.21
CA MET A 190 -8.99 12.29 32.43
C MET A 190 -7.77 12.28 31.50
N ALA A 191 -6.60 11.85 31.99
CA ALA A 191 -5.40 11.73 31.16
C ALA A 191 -5.59 10.74 29.99
N PHE A 192 -6.32 9.65 30.21
CA PHE A 192 -6.72 8.72 29.15
C PHE A 192 -7.57 9.43 28.09
N LYS A 193 -8.65 10.09 28.53
CA LYS A 193 -9.58 10.81 27.64
C LYS A 193 -8.84 11.84 26.78
N ASP A 194 -7.95 12.62 27.39
CA ASP A 194 -7.19 13.65 26.69
C ASP A 194 -6.20 13.04 25.68
N SER A 195 -5.56 11.92 26.03
CA SER A 195 -4.65 11.21 25.13
C SER A 195 -5.39 10.59 23.95
N ALA A 196 -6.57 10.00 24.18
CA ALA A 196 -7.43 9.46 23.13
C ALA A 196 -7.93 10.55 22.18
N ASN A 197 -8.31 11.71 22.71
CA ASN A 197 -8.71 12.87 21.90
C ASN A 197 -7.55 13.38 21.04
N ARG A 198 -6.34 13.52 21.60
CA ARG A 198 -5.15 13.91 20.83
C ARG A 198 -4.81 12.92 19.73
N LEU A 199 -4.92 11.62 20.00
CA LEU A 199 -4.72 10.58 18.98
C LEU A 199 -5.73 10.70 17.85
N LYS A 200 -7.01 10.94 18.18
CA LYS A 200 -8.07 11.15 17.19
C LYS A 200 -7.81 12.40 16.34
N GLU A 201 -7.39 13.50 16.96
CA GLU A 201 -7.06 14.76 16.28
C GLU A 201 -5.87 14.57 15.34
N ASN A 202 -4.75 14.05 15.85
CA ASN A 202 -3.54 13.78 15.05
C ASN A 202 -3.82 12.83 13.88
N SER A 203 -4.62 11.78 14.10
CA SER A 203 -4.98 10.84 13.04
C SER A 203 -5.85 11.49 11.98
N SER A 204 -6.84 12.29 12.39
CA SER A 204 -7.67 13.07 11.46
C SER A 204 -6.81 14.01 10.61
N GLU A 205 -5.82 14.68 11.21
CA GLU A 205 -4.89 15.56 10.49
C GLU A 205 -4.05 14.80 9.46
N ILE A 206 -3.53 13.61 9.81
CA ILE A 206 -2.75 12.77 8.89
C ILE A 206 -3.63 12.30 7.72
N ILE A 207 -4.83 11.80 8.02
CA ILE A 207 -5.79 11.33 7.01
C ILE A 207 -6.16 12.48 6.06
N ASN A 208 -6.49 13.66 6.60
CA ASN A 208 -6.83 14.82 5.79
C ASN A 208 -5.65 15.22 4.89
N ARG A 209 -4.43 15.24 5.42
CA ARG A 209 -3.23 15.57 4.65
C ARG A 209 -2.98 14.57 3.51
N GLN A 210 -3.13 13.27 3.77
CA GLN A 210 -2.96 12.24 2.74
C GLN A 210 -4.06 12.31 1.68
N ARG A 211 -5.32 12.53 2.09
CA ARG A 211 -6.44 12.75 1.19
C ARG A 211 -6.18 13.94 0.26
N ASP A 212 -5.79 15.08 0.83
CA ASP A 212 -5.56 16.31 0.06
C ASP A 212 -4.38 16.14 -0.91
N GLN A 213 -3.32 15.46 -0.48
CA GLN A 213 -2.19 15.12 -1.33
C GLN A 213 -2.61 14.22 -2.50
N PHE A 214 -3.41 13.19 -2.25
CA PHE A 214 -3.94 12.31 -3.29
C PHE A 214 -4.76 13.07 -4.34
N VAL A 215 -5.66 13.95 -3.90
CA VAL A 215 -6.46 14.81 -4.81
C VAL A 215 -5.54 15.67 -5.68
N LEU A 216 -4.52 16.29 -5.10
CA LEU A 216 -3.57 17.13 -5.85
C LEU A 216 -2.71 16.32 -6.82
N ASP A 217 -2.34 15.08 -6.48
CA ASP A 217 -1.57 14.23 -7.37
C ASP A 217 -2.41 13.73 -8.56
N GLU A 218 -3.66 13.34 -8.33
CA GLU A 218 -4.60 13.02 -9.43
C GLU A 218 -4.89 14.25 -10.32
N THR A 219 -5.02 15.43 -9.72
CA THR A 219 -5.13 16.71 -10.45
C THR A 219 -3.95 16.90 -11.41
N LYS A 220 -2.72 16.64 -10.96
CA LYS A 220 -1.52 16.74 -11.81
C LYS A 220 -1.56 15.74 -12.96
N VAL A 221 -2.02 14.51 -12.73
CA VAL A 221 -2.14 13.50 -13.80
C VAL A 221 -3.07 13.99 -14.91
N VAL A 222 -4.24 14.54 -14.56
CA VAL A 222 -5.19 15.10 -15.54
C VAL A 222 -4.58 16.27 -16.31
N LEU A 223 -3.83 17.15 -15.62
CA LEU A 223 -3.14 18.28 -16.25
C LEU A 223 -2.02 17.86 -17.18
N GLU A 224 -1.24 16.84 -16.83
CA GLU A 224 -0.16 16.35 -17.70
C GLU A 224 -0.72 15.70 -18.96
N LYS A 225 -1.83 14.96 -18.86
CA LYS A 225 -2.55 14.44 -20.04
C LYS A 225 -3.03 15.58 -20.95
N PHE A 226 -3.64 16.62 -20.37
CA PHE A 226 -4.02 17.82 -21.12
C PHE A 226 -2.82 18.44 -21.82
N ARG A 227 -1.75 18.69 -21.06
CA ARG A 227 -0.54 19.38 -21.52
C ARG A 227 0.13 18.64 -22.67
N PHE A 228 0.17 17.31 -22.62
CA PHE A 228 0.72 16.48 -23.70
C PHE A 228 -0.02 16.73 -25.02
N VAL A 229 -1.35 16.57 -25.04
CA VAL A 229 -2.17 16.74 -26.25
C VAL A 229 -2.13 18.19 -26.73
N PHE A 230 -2.28 19.14 -25.80
CA PHE A 230 -2.31 20.57 -26.09
C PHE A 230 -1.00 21.07 -26.71
N LEU A 231 0.15 20.71 -26.14
CA LEU A 231 1.45 21.13 -26.67
C LEU A 231 1.72 20.55 -28.05
N TRP A 232 1.26 19.33 -28.33
CA TRP A 232 1.38 18.74 -29.65
C TRP A 232 0.59 19.54 -30.69
N LEU A 233 -0.69 19.81 -30.39
CA LEU A 233 -1.57 20.60 -31.27
C LEU A 233 -1.04 22.03 -31.50
N ASP A 234 -0.43 22.64 -30.48
CA ASP A 234 0.15 23.98 -30.61
C ASP A 234 1.46 23.97 -31.41
N ALA A 235 2.30 22.94 -31.24
CA ALA A 235 3.54 22.77 -32.00
C ALA A 235 3.28 22.53 -33.49
N GLU A 236 2.26 21.73 -33.82
CA GLU A 236 1.87 21.39 -35.20
C GLU A 236 0.85 22.38 -35.78
N SER A 237 0.90 23.62 -35.30
CA SER A 237 -0.02 24.71 -35.64
C SER A 237 -0.31 24.85 -37.15
N THR A 238 0.66 24.62 -38.04
CA THR A 238 0.43 24.68 -39.49
C THR A 238 -0.58 23.65 -40.01
N PHE A 239 -0.65 22.47 -39.40
CA PHE A 239 -1.64 21.43 -39.71
C PHE A 239 -2.96 21.67 -38.98
N VAL A 240 -2.95 22.39 -37.87
CA VAL A 240 -4.14 22.71 -37.06
C VAL A 240 -4.87 23.96 -37.56
N TYR A 241 -4.16 24.94 -38.11
CA TYR A 241 -4.69 26.21 -38.60
C TYR A 241 -5.87 26.13 -39.58
N PRO A 242 -5.93 25.16 -40.51
CA PRO A 242 -7.12 24.99 -41.36
C PRO A 242 -8.41 24.78 -40.56
N TYR A 243 -8.32 24.13 -39.40
CA TYR A 243 -9.46 23.81 -38.54
C TYR A 243 -9.77 24.94 -37.53
N THR A 244 -8.79 25.79 -37.22
CA THR A 244 -8.92 26.88 -36.23
C THR A 244 -9.02 28.27 -36.85
N LYS A 245 -9.25 28.37 -38.18
CA LYS A 245 -9.28 29.64 -38.92
C LYS A 245 -8.01 30.47 -38.75
N GLY A 246 -6.85 29.80 -38.70
CA GLY A 246 -5.54 30.44 -38.57
C GLY A 246 -5.16 30.90 -37.16
N LYS A 247 -5.93 30.52 -36.13
CA LYS A 247 -5.59 30.79 -34.72
C LYS A 247 -4.79 29.64 -34.10
N SER A 248 -3.96 29.92 -33.10
CA SER A 248 -3.42 28.85 -32.24
C SER A 248 -4.55 28.08 -31.55
N ILE A 249 -4.28 26.83 -31.16
CA ILE A 249 -5.28 26.00 -30.47
C ILE A 249 -5.75 26.66 -29.16
N SER A 250 -4.86 27.40 -28.49
CA SER A 250 -5.13 28.13 -27.26
C SER A 250 -6.17 29.24 -27.39
N GLU A 251 -6.26 29.88 -28.56
CA GLU A 251 -7.11 31.03 -28.85
C GLU A 251 -8.27 30.70 -29.81
N ALA A 252 -8.33 29.44 -30.26
CA ALA A 252 -9.38 28.97 -31.15
C ALA A 252 -10.74 28.90 -30.44
N ASP A 253 -11.78 29.32 -31.15
CA ASP A 253 -13.17 29.26 -30.68
C ASP A 253 -13.76 27.86 -30.93
N GLY A 254 -14.69 27.43 -30.09
CA GLY A 254 -15.49 26.22 -30.32
C GLY A 254 -15.06 24.97 -29.56
N PHE A 255 -13.89 24.98 -28.92
CA PHE A 255 -13.43 23.88 -28.03
C PHE A 255 -14.04 23.97 -26.63
N ILE A 256 -14.30 25.18 -26.14
CA ILE A 256 -15.00 25.44 -24.88
C ILE A 256 -16.17 26.37 -25.20
N LYS A 257 -17.33 26.10 -24.59
CA LYS A 257 -18.52 26.93 -24.76
C LYS A 257 -18.26 28.34 -24.21
N ASP A 258 -18.51 29.35 -25.04
CA ASP A 258 -18.42 30.78 -24.70
C ASP A 258 -17.05 31.22 -24.13
N SER A 259 -15.97 30.47 -24.40
CA SER A 259 -14.62 30.73 -23.88
C SER A 259 -13.54 30.11 -24.77
N THR A 260 -12.27 30.37 -24.45
CA THR A 260 -11.10 29.75 -25.08
C THR A 260 -10.42 28.77 -24.13
N ILE A 261 -9.60 27.86 -24.67
CA ILE A 261 -8.80 26.95 -23.85
C ILE A 261 -7.90 27.73 -22.88
N LYS A 262 -7.28 28.83 -23.33
CA LYS A 262 -6.42 29.68 -22.51
C LYS A 262 -7.14 30.25 -21.28
N THR A 263 -8.34 30.81 -21.49
CA THR A 263 -9.14 31.35 -20.38
C THR A 263 -9.60 30.23 -19.45
N PHE A 264 -10.05 29.10 -20.01
CA PHE A 264 -10.48 27.95 -19.22
C PHE A 264 -9.38 27.39 -18.32
N ILE A 265 -8.17 27.17 -18.85
CA ILE A 265 -7.02 26.69 -18.07
C ILE A 265 -6.61 27.69 -16.99
N THR A 266 -6.78 29.00 -17.22
CA THR A 266 -6.58 30.01 -16.17
C THR A 266 -7.55 29.79 -15.01
N THR A 267 -8.83 29.50 -15.29
CA THR A 267 -9.82 29.17 -14.26
C THR A 267 -9.51 27.85 -13.54
N VAL A 268 -9.07 26.81 -14.26
CA VAL A 268 -8.65 25.53 -13.64
C VAL A 268 -7.52 25.78 -12.64
N ASN A 269 -6.46 26.48 -13.05
CA ASN A 269 -5.32 26.77 -12.18
C ASN A 269 -5.69 27.59 -10.94
N GLU A 270 -6.66 28.49 -11.05
CA GLU A 270 -7.16 29.24 -9.90
C GLU A 270 -7.89 28.33 -8.89
N ASN A 271 -8.73 27.39 -9.37
CA ASN A 271 -9.40 26.43 -8.49
C ASN A 271 -8.41 25.51 -7.77
N ILE A 272 -7.34 25.09 -8.47
CA ILE A 272 -6.26 24.31 -7.85
C ILE A 272 -5.61 25.11 -6.71
N ARG A 273 -5.23 26.37 -6.95
CA ARG A 273 -4.65 27.23 -5.91
C ARG A 273 -5.60 27.45 -4.73
N GLN A 274 -6.90 27.59 -4.98
CA GLN A 274 -7.88 27.74 -3.91
C GLN A 274 -7.95 26.49 -3.04
N TYR A 275 -7.92 25.29 -3.65
CA TYR A 275 -7.88 24.03 -2.91
C TYR A 275 -6.55 23.84 -2.14
N GLU A 276 -5.41 24.16 -2.76
CA GLU A 276 -4.08 24.12 -2.09
C GLU A 276 -4.02 25.04 -0.87
N ASN A 277 -4.67 26.21 -0.93
CA ASN A 277 -4.73 27.17 0.16
C ASN A 277 -5.82 26.85 1.20
N GLY A 278 -6.77 25.98 0.88
CA GLY A 278 -7.84 25.57 1.78
C GLY A 278 -8.64 24.37 1.27
N SER A 279 -8.41 23.19 1.85
CA SER A 279 -9.00 21.92 1.43
C SER A 279 -10.39 21.64 2.03
N ASN A 280 -11.28 22.63 1.94
CA ASN A 280 -12.69 22.49 2.34
C ASN A 280 -13.56 21.92 1.22
N ASP A 281 -14.79 21.51 1.56
CA ASP A 281 -15.72 20.88 0.62
C ASP A 281 -16.12 21.81 -0.54
N GLU A 282 -16.18 23.12 -0.32
CA GLU A 282 -16.52 24.09 -1.37
C GLU A 282 -15.43 24.14 -2.45
N ASN A 283 -14.17 24.28 -2.02
CA ASN A 283 -13.01 24.30 -2.91
C ASN A 283 -12.80 22.95 -3.59
N PHE A 284 -13.05 21.84 -2.88
CA PHE A 284 -13.01 20.50 -3.47
C PHE A 284 -14.02 20.35 -4.60
N ASN A 285 -15.29 20.68 -4.35
CA ASN A 285 -16.35 20.57 -5.35
C ASN A 285 -16.10 21.48 -6.55
N ALA A 286 -15.62 22.71 -6.32
CA ALA A 286 -15.27 23.64 -7.39
C ALA A 286 -14.12 23.09 -8.27
N LEU A 287 -13.10 22.51 -7.65
CA LEU A 287 -12.00 21.85 -8.36
C LEU A 287 -12.47 20.65 -9.18
N ILE A 288 -13.26 19.75 -8.59
CA ILE A 288 -13.75 18.54 -9.27
C ILE A 288 -14.55 18.89 -10.52
N VAL A 289 -15.49 19.84 -10.43
CA VAL A 289 -16.27 20.28 -11.61
C VAL A 289 -15.35 20.74 -12.73
N LYS A 290 -14.28 21.48 -12.42
CA LYS A 290 -13.32 21.95 -13.42
C LYS A 290 -12.40 20.86 -13.95
N LEU A 291 -12.06 19.85 -13.15
CA LEU A 291 -11.31 18.69 -13.61
C LEU A 291 -12.15 17.78 -14.51
N GLU A 292 -13.45 17.63 -14.25
CA GLU A 292 -14.37 16.90 -15.13
C GLU A 292 -14.50 17.61 -16.50
N GLU A 293 -14.70 18.93 -16.48
CA GLU A 293 -14.70 19.76 -17.70
C GLU A 293 -13.37 19.64 -18.46
N LEU A 294 -12.23 19.65 -17.75
CA LEU A 294 -10.90 19.50 -18.34
C LEU A 294 -10.71 18.10 -18.93
N ASN A 295 -11.15 17.05 -18.24
CA ASN A 295 -11.03 15.69 -18.74
C ASN A 295 -11.85 15.50 -20.03
N LYS A 296 -13.04 16.10 -20.09
CA LYS A 296 -13.86 16.11 -21.32
C LYS A 296 -13.18 16.90 -22.45
N LEU A 297 -12.56 18.04 -22.13
CA LEU A 297 -11.75 18.77 -23.10
C LEU A 297 -10.59 17.91 -23.61
N ASN A 298 -9.88 17.21 -22.72
CA ASN A 298 -8.75 16.34 -23.07
C ASN A 298 -9.17 15.25 -24.05
N GLU A 299 -10.28 14.57 -23.76
CA GLU A 299 -10.88 13.58 -24.65
C GLU A 299 -11.13 14.19 -26.04
N ASN A 300 -11.84 15.32 -26.10
CA ASN A 300 -12.17 15.98 -27.37
C ASN A 300 -10.91 16.39 -28.15
N LEU A 301 -9.89 16.92 -27.46
CA LEU A 301 -8.62 17.32 -28.08
C LEU A 301 -7.82 16.11 -28.55
N ALA A 302 -7.85 14.99 -27.84
CA ALA A 302 -7.17 13.76 -28.22
C ALA A 302 -7.79 13.16 -29.49
N PHE A 303 -9.13 13.12 -29.57
CA PHE A 303 -9.83 12.74 -30.79
C PHE A 303 -9.53 13.71 -31.95
N PHE A 304 -9.56 15.02 -31.69
CA PHE A 304 -9.22 16.02 -32.71
C PHE A 304 -7.79 15.85 -33.23
N LEU A 305 -6.82 15.67 -32.33
CA LEU A 305 -5.43 15.40 -32.66
C LEU A 305 -5.29 14.14 -33.53
N ARG A 306 -6.01 13.07 -33.17
CA ARG A 306 -6.01 11.83 -33.94
C ARG A 306 -6.48 12.04 -35.37
N GLU A 307 -7.56 12.81 -35.59
CA GLU A 307 -8.06 13.11 -36.94
C GLU A 307 -7.04 13.94 -37.74
N VAL A 308 -6.45 14.97 -37.13
CA VAL A 308 -5.38 15.77 -37.76
C VAL A 308 -4.20 14.88 -38.19
N LEU A 309 -3.82 13.92 -37.34
CA LEU A 309 -2.74 12.98 -37.62
C LEU A 309 -3.08 11.98 -38.74
N TYR A 310 -4.32 11.49 -38.81
CA TYR A 310 -4.76 10.65 -39.93
C TYR A 310 -4.76 11.42 -41.26
N ASP A 311 -5.12 12.70 -41.26
CA ASP A 311 -5.01 13.54 -42.46
C ASP A 311 -3.54 13.69 -42.91
N MET A 312 -2.59 13.67 -41.98
CA MET A 312 -1.14 13.71 -42.28
C MET A 312 -0.58 12.35 -42.72
N ASN A 313 -1.02 11.25 -42.09
CA ASN A 313 -0.58 9.89 -42.40
C ASN A 313 -1.73 8.88 -42.23
N PRO A 314 -2.52 8.62 -43.28
CA PRO A 314 -3.70 7.76 -43.21
C PRO A 314 -3.45 6.30 -42.84
N TYR A 315 -2.19 5.84 -42.89
CA TYR A 315 -1.81 4.44 -42.68
C TYR A 315 -1.13 4.19 -41.33
N ALA A 316 -0.87 5.23 -40.54
CA ALA A 316 -0.31 5.09 -39.20
C ALA A 316 -1.40 4.75 -38.17
N ASP A 317 -1.00 4.04 -37.11
CA ASP A 317 -1.89 3.74 -35.98
C ASP A 317 -1.79 4.86 -34.94
N PHE A 318 -2.89 5.59 -34.77
CA PHE A 318 -3.03 6.66 -33.78
C PHE A 318 -4.06 6.34 -32.70
N GLU A 319 -4.51 5.08 -32.58
CA GLU A 319 -5.51 4.68 -31.60
C GLU A 319 -5.03 4.81 -30.15
N PHE A 320 -3.70 4.80 -29.94
CA PHE A 320 -3.09 5.02 -28.62
C PHE A 320 -3.41 6.41 -28.03
N LEU A 321 -3.77 7.40 -28.85
CA LEU A 321 -4.12 8.74 -28.37
C LEU A 321 -5.47 8.76 -27.64
N VAL A 322 -6.35 7.82 -27.98
CA VAL A 322 -7.74 7.79 -27.50
C VAL A 322 -8.04 6.54 -26.66
N SER A 323 -7.07 5.63 -26.50
CA SER A 323 -7.27 4.37 -25.75
C SER A 323 -7.71 4.60 -24.31
N ASP A 324 -7.26 5.70 -23.71
CA ASP A 324 -7.57 6.08 -22.32
C ASP A 324 -9.00 6.64 -22.14
N TYR A 325 -9.72 6.91 -23.25
CA TYR A 325 -11.04 7.53 -23.25
C TYR A 325 -12.15 6.63 -23.82
N LYS A 326 -11.84 5.36 -24.10
CA LYS A 326 -12.78 4.37 -24.67
C LYS A 326 -13.54 3.57 -23.62
#